data_AF-A0A2Z6AFU6-F1
#
_entry.id   AF-A0A2Z6AFU6-F1
#
_cell.length_a   1.000
_cell.length_b   1.000
_cell.length_c   1.000
_cell.angle_alpha   90.00
_cell.angle_beta   90.00
_cell.angle_gamma   90.00
#
_symmetry.space_group_name_H-M   'P 1'
#
loop_
_entity.id
_entity.type
_entity.pdbx_description
1 polymer ?
#
loop_
_entity_poly.entity_id
_entity_poly.type
_entity_poly.pdbx_seq_one_letter_code
_entity_poly.pdbx_strand_id
1 'polypeptide(L)'
;MDQTLHPHPPVPARRAPRARWTPTKQRLFLAALLEYGSVHRAAQVAGMSRSSAHRLRARLSGSAFDRSWANAMALHAARMADPFAPEPARRPTPRR
;
A
#
# COMPACT_ATOMS: atom_id res chain seq x y z
N MET A 1 -25.74 55.66 2.35
CA MET A 1 -25.49 54.48 1.50
C MET A 1 -24.38 53.72 2.16
N ASP A 2 -24.79 52.58 2.71
CA ASP A 2 -24.02 51.64 3.50
C ASP A 2 -22.97 50.93 2.61
N GLN A 3 -21.78 50.63 3.15
CA GLN A 3 -21.08 49.35 2.97
C GLN A 3 -19.60 49.45 3.41
N THR A 4 -19.35 49.16 4.68
CA THR A 4 -18.02 48.86 5.22
C THR A 4 -17.69 47.39 4.94
N LEU A 5 -16.90 47.14 3.89
CA LEU A 5 -16.33 45.82 3.58
C LEU A 5 -15.34 45.41 4.68
N HIS A 6 -15.73 44.45 5.51
CA HIS A 6 -14.84 43.85 6.51
C HIS A 6 -14.01 42.71 5.87
N PRO A 7 -12.69 42.63 6.11
CA PRO A 7 -11.86 41.52 5.65
C PRO A 7 -12.18 40.25 6.46
N HIS A 8 -12.51 39.17 5.76
CA HIS A 8 -12.75 37.87 6.36
C HIS A 8 -11.42 37.22 6.79
N PRO A 9 -11.29 36.74 8.04
CA PRO A 9 -10.09 36.03 8.46
C PRO A 9 -9.97 34.68 7.71
N PRO A 10 -8.75 34.23 7.37
CA PRO A 10 -8.56 32.97 6.67
C PRO A 10 -9.01 31.81 7.58
N VAL A 11 -10.03 31.09 7.14
CA VAL A 11 -10.53 29.89 7.82
C VAL A 11 -9.41 28.84 7.80
N PRO A 12 -8.97 28.29 8.96
CA PRO A 12 -7.93 27.27 8.96
C PRO A 12 -8.46 26.03 8.23
N ALA A 13 -7.85 25.72 7.08
CA ALA A 13 -8.16 24.53 6.33
C ALA A 13 -8.02 23.30 7.24
N ARG A 14 -9.14 22.63 7.50
CA ARG A 14 -9.22 21.45 8.36
C ARG A 14 -8.30 20.37 7.75
N ARG A 15 -7.11 20.17 8.33
CA ARG A 15 -6.14 19.17 7.84
C ARG A 15 -6.84 17.81 7.84
N ALA A 16 -6.91 17.19 6.67
CA ALA A 16 -7.44 15.84 6.53
C ALA A 16 -6.75 14.89 7.53
N PRO A 17 -7.47 13.91 8.10
CA PRO A 17 -6.89 12.95 9.01
C PRO A 17 -5.64 12.31 8.39
N ARG A 18 -4.53 12.30 9.13
CA ARG A 18 -3.28 11.68 8.64
C ARG A 18 -3.56 10.23 8.25
N ALA A 19 -3.22 9.87 7.02
CA ALA A 19 -3.37 8.50 6.54
C ALA A 19 -2.56 7.54 7.43
N ARG A 20 -3.26 6.63 8.11
CA ARG A 20 -2.64 5.59 8.97
C ARG A 20 -2.57 4.26 8.24
N TRP A 21 -1.48 3.53 8.44
CA TRP A 21 -1.34 2.15 7.98
C TRP A 21 -2.23 1.23 8.81
N THR A 22 -3.40 0.88 8.25
CA THR A 22 -4.28 -0.13 8.81
C THR A 22 -3.93 -1.51 8.25
N PRO A 23 -4.28 -2.62 8.94
CA PRO A 23 -4.08 -3.97 8.41
C PRO A 23 -4.70 -4.17 7.01
N THR A 24 -5.86 -3.56 6.75
CA THR A 24 -6.51 -3.59 5.43
C THR A 24 -5.64 -2.93 4.35
N LYS A 25 -5.03 -1.77 4.64
CA LYS A 25 -4.13 -1.10 3.69
C LYS A 25 -2.83 -1.87 3.49
N GLN A 26 -2.32 -2.53 4.52
CA GLN A 26 -1.14 -3.41 4.39
C GLN A 26 -1.43 -4.59 3.45
N ARG A 27 -2.59 -5.24 3.60
CA ARG A 27 -3.02 -6.33 2.70
C ARG A 27 -3.22 -5.84 1.27
N LEU A 28 -3.89 -4.70 1.09
CA LEU A 28 -4.10 -4.10 -0.22
C LEU A 28 -2.77 -3.73 -0.89
N PHE A 29 -1.85 -3.18 -0.11
CA PHE A 29 -0.49 -2.89 -0.57
C PHE A 29 0.24 -4.17 -1.04
N LEU A 30 0.21 -5.25 -0.26
CA LEU A 30 0.86 -6.51 -0.64
C LEU A 30 0.24 -7.14 -1.89
N ALA A 31 -1.09 -7.12 -2.00
CA ALA A 31 -1.79 -7.60 -3.19
C ALA A 31 -1.41 -6.79 -4.44
N ALA A 32 -1.39 -5.46 -4.33
CA ALA A 32 -0.96 -4.59 -5.42
C ALA A 32 0.54 -4.76 -5.74
N LEU A 33 1.39 -5.05 -4.76
CA LEU A 33 2.81 -5.29 -4.98
C LEU A 33 3.05 -6.57 -5.79
N LEU A 34 2.28 -7.61 -5.51
CA LEU A 34 2.30 -8.87 -6.25
C LEU A 34 1.81 -8.69 -7.69
N GLU A 35 0.78 -7.86 -7.89
CA GLU A 35 0.18 -7.60 -9.20
C GLU A 35 1.11 -6.76 -10.09
N TYR A 36 1.57 -5.62 -9.57
CA TYR A 36 2.27 -4.62 -10.39
C TYR A 36 3.79 -4.66 -10.29
N GLY A 37 4.36 -5.34 -9.30
CA GLY A 37 5.81 -5.35 -9.06
C GLY A 37 6.39 -3.98 -8.67
N SER A 38 5.56 -2.98 -8.39
CA SER A 38 5.99 -1.60 -8.16
C SER A 38 5.51 -1.07 -6.81
N VAL A 39 6.47 -0.73 -5.95
CA VAL A 39 6.20 -0.15 -4.63
C VAL A 39 5.46 1.18 -4.74
N HIS A 40 5.74 1.99 -5.77
CA HIS A 40 5.06 3.26 -5.99
C HIS A 40 3.57 3.04 -6.29
N ARG A 41 3.25 2.19 -7.28
CA ARG A 41 1.86 1.89 -7.63
C ARG A 41 1.13 1.18 -6.50
N ALA A 42 1.76 0.22 -5.84
CA ALA A 42 1.18 -0.47 -4.70
C ALA A 42 0.83 0.48 -3.54
N ALA A 43 1.69 1.47 -3.26
CA ALA A 43 1.42 2.49 -2.25
C ALA A 43 0.24 3.37 -2.65
N GLN A 44 0.17 3.82 -3.92
CA GLN A 44 -0.95 4.62 -4.42
C GLN A 44 -2.29 3.87 -4.31
N VAL A 45 -2.33 2.60 -4.68
CA VAL A 45 -3.53 1.73 -4.53
C VAL A 45 -3.94 1.61 -3.06
N ALA A 46 -2.98 1.53 -2.14
CA ALA A 46 -3.24 1.54 -0.70
C ALA A 46 -3.63 2.92 -0.12
N GLY A 47 -3.68 3.97 -0.96
CA GLY A 47 -3.90 5.35 -0.53
C GLY A 47 -2.76 5.87 0.35
N MET A 48 -1.52 5.48 0.04
CA MET A 48 -0.30 5.77 0.79
C MET A 48 0.80 6.30 -0.12
N SER A 49 1.74 7.06 0.46
CA SER A 49 2.94 7.46 -0.26
C SER A 49 4.01 6.37 -0.21
N ARG A 50 4.85 6.30 -1.24
CA ARG A 50 6.03 5.41 -1.29
C ARG A 50 6.92 5.57 -0.06
N SER A 51 7.18 6.80 0.35
CA SER A 51 8.00 7.10 1.54
C SER A 51 7.38 6.56 2.82
N SER A 52 6.04 6.63 2.95
CA SER A 52 5.32 6.03 4.07
C SER A 52 5.40 4.50 4.05
N ALA A 53 5.38 3.87 2.87
CA ALA A 53 5.53 2.42 2.73
C ALA A 53 6.94 1.95 3.15
N HIS A 54 8.00 2.64 2.75
CA HIS A 54 9.36 2.32 3.20
C HIS A 54 9.53 2.52 4.72
N ARG A 55 8.96 3.59 5.29
CA ARG A 55 8.96 3.80 6.75
C ARG A 55 8.19 2.70 7.48
N LEU A 56 7.05 2.25 6.95
CA LEU A 56 6.32 1.11 7.50
C LEU A 56 7.19 -0.16 7.47
N ARG A 57 7.84 -0.45 6.33
CA ARG A 57 8.72 -1.61 6.19
C ARG A 57 9.87 -1.57 7.18
N ALA A 58 10.54 -0.43 7.35
CA ALA A 58 11.61 -0.27 8.33
C ALA A 58 11.14 -0.51 9.77
N ARG A 59 9.92 -0.09 10.12
CA ARG A 59 9.34 -0.34 11.46
C ARG A 59 8.94 -1.80 11.67
N LEU A 60 8.61 -2.51 10.60
CA LEU A 60 8.14 -3.89 10.61
C LEU A 60 9.19 -4.86 10.08
N SER A 61 10.46 -4.46 10.04
CA SER A 61 11.56 -5.32 9.59
C SER A 61 11.63 -6.58 10.46
N GLY A 62 11.75 -7.76 9.85
CA GLY A 62 11.75 -9.04 10.56
C GLY A 62 10.36 -9.58 10.95
N SER A 63 9.30 -8.80 10.76
CA SER A 63 7.93 -9.27 10.95
C SER A 63 7.41 -10.11 9.77
N ALA A 64 6.24 -10.70 9.94
CA ALA A 64 5.55 -11.39 8.85
C ALA A 64 5.28 -10.47 7.64
N PHE A 65 5.06 -9.17 7.85
CA PHE A 65 4.82 -8.21 6.77
C PHE A 65 6.04 -8.07 5.86
N ASP A 66 7.24 -7.97 6.42
CA ASP A 66 8.48 -7.84 5.64
C ASP A 66 8.78 -9.11 4.83
N ARG A 67 8.53 -10.30 5.41
CA ARG A 67 8.59 -11.57 4.68
C ARG A 67 7.57 -11.63 3.54
N SER A 68 6.32 -11.22 3.81
CA SER A 68 5.28 -11.16 2.77
C SER A 68 5.61 -10.17 1.66
N TRP A 69 6.27 -9.05 1.98
CA TRP A 69 6.75 -8.10 0.98
C TRP A 69 7.79 -8.72 0.06
N ALA A 70 8.82 -9.35 0.63
CA ALA A 70 9.85 -10.04 -0.14
C ALA A 70 9.26 -11.15 -1.01
N ASN A 71 8.34 -11.94 -0.45
CA ASN A 71 7.63 -12.99 -1.18
C ASN A 71 6.78 -12.43 -2.32
N ALA A 72 6.04 -11.34 -2.12
CA ALA A 72 5.25 -10.72 -3.18
C ALA A 72 6.11 -10.26 -4.36
N MET A 73 7.29 -9.69 -4.07
CA MET A 73 8.25 -9.28 -5.09
C MET A 73 8.85 -10.48 -5.82
N ALA A 74 9.23 -11.54 -5.10
CA ALA A 74 9.78 -12.76 -5.69
C ALA A 74 8.75 -13.47 -6.59
N LEU A 75 7.50 -13.56 -6.13
CA LEU A 75 6.41 -14.15 -6.92
C LEU A 75 6.10 -13.33 -8.18
N HIS A 76 6.09 -12.00 -8.08
CA HIS A 76 5.94 -11.15 -9.26
C HIS A 76 7.09 -11.36 -10.26
N ALA A 77 8.33 -11.38 -9.78
CA ALA A 77 9.50 -11.62 -10.61
C ALA A 77 9.45 -13.01 -11.29
N ALA A 78 9.05 -14.05 -10.55
CA ALA A 78 8.88 -15.39 -11.09
C ALA A 78 7.83 -15.43 -12.21
N ARG A 79 6.69 -14.73 -12.06
CA ARG A 79 5.66 -14.62 -13.11
C ARG A 79 6.14 -13.87 -14.35
N MET A 80 6.99 -12.85 -14.17
CA MET A 80 7.55 -12.11 -15.31
C MET A 80 8.65 -12.91 -16.02
N ALA A 81 9.39 -13.74 -15.29
CA ALA A 81 10.43 -14.60 -15.85
C ALA A 81 9.85 -15.83 -16.58
N ASP A 82 8.74 -16.36 -16.09
CA ASP A 82 8.03 -17.49 -16.71
C ASP A 82 6.54 -17.14 -16.89
N PRO A 83 6.16 -16.62 -18.07
CA PRO A 83 4.77 -16.25 -18.35
C PRO A 83 3.84 -17.46 -18.45
N PHE A 84 4.37 -18.68 -18.51
CA PHE A 84 3.61 -19.93 -18.55
C PHE A 84 3.78 -20.77 -17.28
N ALA A 85 4.53 -20.28 -16.27
CA ALA A 85 4.64 -20.96 -14.99
C ALA A 85 3.24 -21.17 -14.42
N PRO A 86 2.85 -22.41 -14.08
CA PRO A 86 1.60 -22.63 -13.38
C PRO A 86 1.63 -21.81 -12.09
N GLU A 87 0.55 -21.07 -11.81
CA GLU A 87 0.34 -20.38 -10.53
C GLU A 87 0.74 -21.35 -9.41
N PRO A 88 1.68 -20.99 -8.51
CA PRO A 88 2.26 -21.95 -7.58
C PRO A 88 1.11 -22.59 -6.82
N ALA A 89 0.87 -23.87 -7.13
CA ALA A 89 -0.38 -24.56 -6.87
C ALA A 89 -0.88 -24.19 -5.47
N ARG A 90 -1.98 -23.42 -5.43
CA ARG A 90 -2.73 -23.15 -4.19
C ARG A 90 -2.80 -24.48 -3.46
N ARG A 91 -2.13 -24.55 -2.29
CA ARG A 91 -2.07 -25.78 -1.48
C ARG A 91 -3.46 -26.40 -1.47
N PRO A 92 -3.64 -27.63 -1.99
CA PRO A 92 -4.92 -28.29 -1.88
C PRO A 92 -5.19 -28.40 -0.39
N THR A 93 -6.26 -27.75 0.07
CA THR A 93 -6.81 -27.99 1.40
C THR A 93 -7.05 -29.49 1.48
N PRO A 94 -6.41 -30.23 2.42
CA PRO A 94 -6.76 -31.62 2.61
C PRO A 94 -8.22 -31.64 3.07
N ARG A 95 -9.12 -32.05 2.18
CA ARG A 95 -10.49 -32.42 2.55
C ARG A 95 -10.35 -33.71 3.36
N ARG A 96 -10.65 -33.59 4.65
CA ARG A 96 -10.74 -34.69 5.61
C ARG A 96 -11.97 -35.54 5.33
#